data_AF-A0ABC8RZG1-F1
#
_entry.id   AF-A0ABC8RZG1-F1
#
_cell.length_a   1.000
_cell.length_b   1.000
_cell.length_c   1.000
_cell.angle_alpha   90.00
_cell.angle_beta   90.00
_cell.angle_gamma   90.00
#
_symmetry.space_group_name_H-M   'P 1'
#
loop_
_entity.id
_entity.type
_entity.pdbx_description
1 polymer ?
#
loop_
_entity_poly.entity_id
_entity_poly.type
_entity_poly.pdbx_seq_one_letter_code
_entity_poly.pdbx_strand_id
1 'polypeptide(L)'
;MVKEEREMGRLAVEDEGGVARRLWVKFNNESVFALYSPFVICLASGSLDSDSFLSCISQDVYFLKAFTQAYELAEEYADDDEDKAAIRKLRKRVLKRLETHDTLVRELGFELPKESTSDSATDKYTDFLLATASGKVEGEKFSGKIATPFEKTKLAAYTLGAIAPCMRLFGFINKEIQALVDPTESNHIYKKWIDNLSGSQKYQAAISRIEELVDKLSISLTGEELEVVEKLYHQAMKLEVKFISDRPVALRTIVPFSRAYDPAEHTLTIFSDFDMTCTVIDSSALLAEIAIRTAQKADLNECGTPPAWMSSTDLRTTWCDLSSQYVKEYEQCIESIMPIEAGEEFNYIGLCKALEQLSDFEKRVNLRVIQSGVLKGLNIEDIKWAGEHLSLQDGCRKFFQEIVKQENIRTDLHVLSYCWCGDLIRSAFLSGDQDLLNVHSNELVHEGSITTGEIIKKVESPMEKLEAFNDILKTCSYGGKHLTVYVGGSVGDLLCLLKADVGIVIGLSDSLRRLGAQFGIDFIPLFSGLVRKQLEFDKTDVSNWNGMSGILYTVSSWAEIHAFILGL
;
A
#
# COMPACT_ATOMS: atom_id res chain seq x y z
N MET A 1 -3.79 1.33 -31.96
CA MET A 1 -2.63 1.51 -32.86
C MET A 1 -1.44 2.34 -32.36
N VAL A 2 -1.50 3.15 -31.28
CA VAL A 2 -0.27 3.65 -30.58
C VAL A 2 -0.11 3.03 -29.17
N LYS A 3 -1.13 2.28 -28.71
CA LYS A 3 -1.09 1.47 -27.48
C LYS A 3 -0.72 -0.01 -27.71
N GLU A 4 -0.88 -0.53 -28.92
CA GLU A 4 -0.58 -1.95 -29.23
C GLU A 4 0.93 -2.23 -29.35
N GLU A 5 1.76 -1.22 -29.65
CA GLU A 5 3.22 -1.35 -29.53
C GLU A 5 3.71 -1.33 -28.07
N ARG A 6 2.87 -0.85 -27.12
CA ARG A 6 3.13 -0.98 -25.68
C ARG A 6 2.65 -2.30 -25.08
N GLU A 7 1.69 -2.98 -25.72
CA GLU A 7 1.21 -4.29 -25.27
C GLU A 7 1.98 -5.47 -25.89
N MET A 8 2.55 -5.34 -27.09
CA MET A 8 3.56 -6.30 -27.57
C MET A 8 4.96 -6.13 -26.93
N GLY A 9 5.18 -5.04 -26.18
CA GLY A 9 6.35 -4.84 -25.32
C GLY A 9 6.22 -5.45 -23.91
N ARG A 10 5.12 -6.16 -23.60
CA ARG A 10 4.91 -6.87 -22.31
C ARG A 10 5.19 -8.37 -22.37
N LEU A 11 5.71 -8.87 -23.48
CA LEU A 11 6.38 -10.16 -23.55
C LEU A 11 7.89 -9.92 -23.38
N ALA A 12 8.39 -10.29 -22.20
CA ALA A 12 9.80 -10.24 -21.79
C ALA A 12 10.46 -8.85 -21.74
N VAL A 13 10.05 -8.02 -20.77
CA VAL A 13 11.06 -7.25 -20.02
C VAL A 13 11.51 -8.17 -18.90
N GLU A 14 12.52 -8.99 -19.16
CA GLU A 14 13.32 -9.57 -18.08
C GLU A 14 13.86 -8.40 -17.26
N ASP A 15 13.29 -8.23 -16.07
CA ASP A 15 13.62 -7.17 -15.11
C ASP A 15 15.14 -7.08 -14.93
N GLU A 16 15.73 -5.90 -15.19
CA GLU A 16 17.19 -5.61 -15.19
C GLU A 16 17.87 -5.74 -13.79
N GLY A 17 17.32 -6.56 -12.89
CA GLY A 17 17.80 -6.80 -11.54
C GLY A 17 18.03 -8.29 -11.22
N GLY A 18 18.99 -8.56 -10.34
CA GLY A 18 19.23 -9.90 -9.80
C GLY A 18 18.06 -10.45 -8.96
N VAL A 19 18.10 -11.75 -8.65
CA VAL A 19 17.07 -12.49 -7.90
C VAL A 19 16.69 -11.74 -6.61
N ALA A 20 17.65 -11.29 -5.82
CA ALA A 20 17.39 -10.61 -4.56
C ALA A 20 16.55 -9.33 -4.73
N ARG A 21 16.83 -8.53 -5.77
CA ARG A 21 16.06 -7.32 -6.08
C ARG A 21 14.63 -7.66 -6.51
N ARG A 22 14.46 -8.68 -7.36
CA ARG A 22 13.13 -9.12 -7.80
C ARG A 22 12.28 -9.60 -6.63
N LEU A 23 12.87 -10.38 -5.72
CA LEU A 23 12.20 -10.85 -4.50
C LEU A 23 11.83 -9.70 -3.55
N TRP A 24 12.73 -8.73 -3.34
CA TRP A 24 12.42 -7.53 -2.56
C TRP A 24 11.24 -6.75 -3.15
N VAL A 25 11.23 -6.51 -4.46
CA VAL A 25 10.13 -5.78 -5.13
C VAL A 25 8.81 -6.55 -5.00
N LYS A 26 8.84 -7.87 -5.22
CA LYS A 26 7.67 -8.74 -5.16
C LYS A 26 7.01 -8.78 -3.78
N PHE A 27 7.80 -8.74 -2.71
CA PHE A 27 7.31 -8.82 -1.33
C PHE A 27 7.41 -7.49 -0.57
N ASN A 28 7.61 -6.36 -1.25
CA ASN A 28 7.83 -5.08 -0.56
C ASN A 28 6.61 -4.67 0.28
N ASN A 29 5.39 -5.07 -0.11
CA ASN A 29 4.18 -4.76 0.66
C ASN A 29 4.27 -5.26 2.11
N GLU A 30 4.96 -6.38 2.37
CA GLU A 30 5.18 -6.89 3.74
C GLU A 30 6.02 -5.90 4.57
N SER A 31 6.99 -5.23 3.96
CA SER A 31 7.85 -4.25 4.65
C SER A 31 7.06 -3.03 5.16
N VAL A 32 5.95 -2.70 4.50
CA VAL A 32 5.05 -1.61 4.91
C VAL A 32 4.41 -1.93 6.27
N PHE A 33 4.00 -3.17 6.52
CA PHE A 33 3.40 -3.56 7.81
C PHE A 33 4.40 -3.47 8.98
N ALA A 34 5.69 -3.73 8.72
CA ALA A 34 6.73 -3.49 9.71
C ALA A 34 6.96 -1.99 9.94
N LEU A 35 7.04 -1.20 8.87
CA LEU A 35 7.28 0.24 8.92
C LEU A 35 6.18 0.99 9.69
N TYR A 36 4.92 0.61 9.50
CA TYR A 36 3.75 1.19 10.15
C TYR A 36 3.38 0.50 11.48
N SER A 37 4.23 -0.40 11.98
CA SER A 37 4.01 -1.03 13.28
C SER A 37 4.06 0.01 14.42
N PRO A 38 3.32 -0.21 15.53
CA PRO A 38 3.39 0.64 16.72
C PRO A 38 4.84 0.86 17.19
N PHE A 39 5.64 -0.21 17.21
CA PHE A 39 7.04 -0.15 17.62
C PHE A 39 7.87 0.79 16.74
N VAL A 40 7.77 0.68 15.41
CA VAL A 40 8.56 1.50 14.49
C VAL A 40 8.10 2.96 14.50
N ILE A 41 6.79 3.22 14.56
CA ILE A 41 6.26 4.59 14.65
C ILE A 41 6.75 5.29 15.93
N CYS A 42 6.68 4.61 17.08
CA CYS A 42 7.19 5.15 18.35
C CYS A 42 8.72 5.28 18.37
N LEU A 43 9.44 4.36 17.72
CA LEU A 43 10.90 4.45 17.61
C LEU A 43 11.29 5.67 16.78
N ALA A 44 10.58 5.92 15.68
CA ALA A 44 10.82 7.02 14.75
C ALA A 44 10.41 8.39 15.33
N SER A 45 9.38 8.44 16.17
CA SER A 45 8.97 9.66 16.87
C SER A 45 9.87 10.00 18.05
N GLY A 46 10.69 9.04 18.49
CA GLY A 46 11.49 9.14 19.71
C GLY A 46 10.67 8.98 20.99
N SER A 47 9.40 8.55 20.90
CA SER A 47 8.51 8.38 22.05
C SER A 47 8.39 6.97 22.58
N LEU A 48 9.00 5.98 21.91
CA LEU A 48 9.08 4.61 22.42
C LEU A 48 9.70 4.59 23.82
N ASP A 49 9.09 3.85 24.75
CA ASP A 49 9.65 3.68 26.09
C ASP A 49 10.90 2.78 26.07
N SER A 50 11.81 3.03 27.01
CA SER A 50 13.10 2.32 27.04
C SER A 50 12.96 0.83 27.31
N ASP A 51 11.92 0.38 28.02
CA ASP A 51 11.71 -1.04 28.32
C ASP A 51 11.30 -1.80 27.06
N SER A 52 10.39 -1.25 26.26
CA SER A 52 10.00 -1.80 24.94
C SER A 52 11.19 -1.84 23.98
N PHE A 53 12.00 -0.77 23.95
CA PHE A 53 13.24 -0.74 23.16
C PHE A 53 14.21 -1.84 23.61
N LEU A 54 14.54 -1.90 24.90
CA LEU A 54 15.47 -2.88 25.46
C LEU A 54 14.98 -4.31 25.29
N SER A 55 13.68 -4.55 25.42
CA SER A 55 13.05 -5.84 25.16
C SER A 55 13.33 -6.31 23.73
N CYS A 56 13.16 -5.43 22.73
CA CYS A 56 13.50 -5.72 21.34
C CYS A 56 15.00 -5.98 21.16
N ILE A 57 15.88 -5.08 21.62
CA ILE A 57 17.33 -5.19 21.40
C ILE A 57 17.95 -6.37 22.16
N SER A 58 17.31 -6.83 23.24
CA SER A 58 17.72 -8.03 23.96
C SER A 58 17.56 -9.31 23.13
N GLN A 59 16.72 -9.30 22.10
CA GLN A 59 16.51 -10.43 21.19
C GLN A 59 17.60 -10.56 20.13
N ASP A 60 18.28 -9.46 19.77
CA ASP A 60 19.35 -9.43 18.74
C ASP A 60 20.42 -10.50 18.99
N VAL A 61 20.73 -10.81 20.25
CA VAL A 61 21.74 -11.82 20.61
C VAL A 61 21.39 -13.21 20.05
N TYR A 62 20.10 -13.56 19.99
CA TYR A 62 19.61 -14.83 19.47
C TYR A 62 19.68 -14.87 17.94
N PHE A 63 19.24 -13.79 17.28
CA PHE A 63 19.40 -13.63 15.84
C PHE A 63 20.87 -13.69 15.41
N LEU A 64 21.76 -12.96 16.08
CA LEU A 64 23.19 -12.93 15.76
C LEU A 64 23.85 -14.31 15.95
N LYS A 65 23.45 -15.08 16.97
CA LYS A 65 23.91 -16.47 17.17
C LYS A 65 23.43 -17.38 16.03
N ALA A 66 22.15 -17.30 15.67
CA ALA A 66 21.60 -18.09 14.57
C ALA A 66 22.24 -17.72 13.23
N PHE A 67 22.43 -16.43 12.95
CA PHE A 67 23.09 -15.94 11.73
C PHE A 67 24.53 -16.43 11.66
N THR A 68 25.27 -16.41 12.79
CA THR A 68 26.65 -16.92 12.84
C THR A 68 26.71 -18.39 12.40
N GLN A 69 25.82 -19.23 12.93
CA GLN A 69 25.75 -20.65 12.58
C GLN A 69 25.28 -20.87 11.14
N ALA A 70 24.27 -20.13 10.70
CA ALA A 70 23.76 -20.21 9.34
C ALA A 70 24.83 -19.82 8.31
N TYR A 71 25.58 -18.73 8.55
CA TYR A 71 26.70 -18.35 7.69
C TYR A 71 27.84 -19.38 7.73
N GLU A 72 28.08 -20.04 8.86
CA GLU A 72 29.09 -21.11 8.94
C GLU A 72 28.72 -22.30 8.05
N LEU A 73 27.46 -22.74 8.11
CA LEU A 73 26.95 -23.80 7.24
C LEU A 73 26.96 -23.37 5.76
N ALA A 74 26.52 -22.15 5.45
CA ALA A 74 26.58 -21.62 4.10
C ALA A 74 28.02 -21.53 3.56
N GLU A 75 29.00 -21.20 4.42
CA GLU A 75 30.42 -21.20 4.06
C GLU A 75 30.94 -22.63 3.79
N GLU A 76 30.53 -23.62 4.59
CA GLU A 76 30.89 -25.03 4.35
C GLU A 76 30.31 -25.55 3.02
N TYR A 77 29.13 -25.05 2.65
CA TYR A 77 28.38 -25.53 1.51
C TYR A 77 28.63 -24.79 0.19
N ALA A 78 29.22 -23.59 0.24
CA ALA A 78 29.70 -22.93 -0.97
C ALA A 78 30.81 -23.76 -1.64
N ASP A 79 30.84 -23.82 -2.97
CA ASP A 79 31.88 -24.54 -3.71
C ASP A 79 33.12 -23.67 -3.94
N ASP A 80 32.90 -22.45 -4.44
CA ASP A 80 33.93 -21.48 -4.82
C ASP A 80 34.60 -20.79 -3.62
N ASP A 81 35.94 -20.66 -3.67
CA ASP A 81 36.73 -20.08 -2.56
C ASP A 81 36.50 -18.56 -2.40
N GLU A 82 36.15 -17.84 -3.46
CA GLU A 82 35.78 -16.42 -3.39
C GLU A 82 34.44 -16.25 -2.64
N ASP A 83 33.47 -17.11 -2.94
CA ASP A 83 32.17 -17.14 -2.27
C ASP A 83 32.32 -17.51 -0.79
N LYS A 84 33.13 -18.52 -0.46
CA LYS A 84 33.49 -18.83 0.94
C LYS A 84 34.12 -17.64 1.65
N ALA A 85 35.08 -16.96 1.01
CA ALA A 85 35.74 -15.81 1.61
C ALA A 85 34.75 -14.65 1.86
N ALA A 86 33.79 -14.46 0.95
CA ALA A 86 32.75 -13.46 1.07
C ALA A 86 31.76 -13.77 2.20
N ILE A 87 31.27 -15.00 2.28
CA ILE A 87 30.39 -15.47 3.36
C ILE A 87 31.11 -15.37 4.71
N ARG A 88 32.37 -15.80 4.78
CA ARG A 88 33.21 -15.68 5.99
C ARG A 88 33.35 -14.23 6.45
N LYS A 89 33.43 -13.27 5.52
CA LYS A 89 33.50 -11.84 5.83
C LYS A 89 32.18 -11.33 6.43
N LEU A 90 31.03 -11.80 5.94
CA LEU A 90 29.72 -11.51 6.56
C LEU A 90 29.63 -12.13 7.96
N ARG A 91 29.99 -13.41 8.12
CA ARG A 91 30.06 -14.12 9.41
C ARG A 91 30.90 -13.37 10.44
N LYS A 92 32.12 -12.93 10.06
CA LYS A 92 33.01 -12.16 10.95
C LYS A 92 32.40 -10.84 11.41
N ARG A 93 31.57 -10.19 10.59
CA ARG A 93 30.88 -8.95 10.99
C ARG A 93 29.80 -9.23 12.04
N VAL A 94 29.02 -10.30 11.85
CA VAL A 94 28.00 -10.75 12.82
C VAL A 94 28.66 -11.15 14.14
N LEU A 95 29.74 -11.94 14.11
CA LEU A 95 30.51 -12.30 15.31
C LEU A 95 31.02 -11.08 16.05
N LYS A 96 31.62 -10.12 15.34
CA LYS A 96 32.07 -8.86 15.94
C LYS A 96 30.91 -8.11 16.57
N ARG A 97 29.77 -8.01 15.90
CA ARG A 97 28.56 -7.34 16.44
C ARG A 97 28.11 -8.03 17.73
N LEU A 98 28.05 -9.36 17.74
CA LEU A 98 27.70 -10.18 18.91
C LEU A 98 28.67 -9.95 20.09
N GLU A 99 29.97 -9.95 19.85
CA GLU A 99 31.01 -9.69 20.87
C GLU A 99 30.90 -8.28 21.46
N THR A 100 30.56 -7.29 20.64
CA THR A 100 30.48 -5.87 21.05
C THR A 100 29.07 -5.44 21.47
N HIS A 101 28.06 -6.30 21.42
CA HIS A 101 26.65 -5.91 21.56
C HIS A 101 26.37 -5.18 22.87
N ASP A 102 26.77 -5.77 24.00
CA ASP A 102 26.55 -5.19 25.32
C ASP A 102 27.32 -3.86 25.50
N THR A 103 28.56 -3.79 25.01
CA THR A 103 29.35 -2.55 25.02
C THR A 103 28.67 -1.44 24.21
N LEU A 104 28.15 -1.78 23.02
CA LEU A 104 27.45 -0.81 22.16
C LEU A 104 26.17 -0.31 22.81
N VAL A 105 25.37 -1.19 23.42
CA VAL A 105 24.14 -0.78 24.13
C VAL A 105 24.47 0.17 25.29
N ARG A 106 25.54 -0.10 26.04
CA ARG A 106 26.03 0.79 27.12
C ARG A 106 26.55 2.12 26.62
N GLU A 107 27.31 2.15 25.53
CA GLU A 107 27.80 3.39 24.89
C GLU A 107 26.65 4.31 24.45
N LEU A 108 25.48 3.71 24.19
CA LEU A 108 24.26 4.42 23.80
C LEU A 108 23.42 4.88 24.99
N GLY A 109 23.83 4.55 26.22
CA GLY A 109 23.17 4.97 27.45
C GLY A 109 22.12 4.00 27.99
N PHE A 110 22.10 2.76 27.48
CA PHE A 110 21.16 1.73 27.90
C PHE A 110 21.89 0.56 28.59
N GLU A 111 21.20 -0.18 29.46
CA GLU A 111 21.72 -1.40 30.07
C GLU A 111 20.81 -2.58 29.72
N LEU A 112 21.36 -3.64 29.14
CA LEU A 112 20.60 -4.85 28.84
C LEU A 112 20.17 -5.56 30.14
N PRO A 113 18.99 -6.21 30.15
CA PRO A 113 18.60 -7.10 31.24
C PRO A 113 19.65 -8.20 31.46
N LYS A 114 19.91 -8.56 32.73
CA LYS A 114 20.89 -9.60 33.10
C LYS A 114 20.56 -10.98 32.53
N GLU A 115 19.27 -11.25 32.36
CA GLU A 115 18.74 -12.45 31.73
C GLU A 115 17.67 -12.01 30.73
N SER A 116 17.84 -12.34 29.45
CA SER A 116 16.80 -12.25 28.43
C SER A 116 16.42 -13.66 28.02
N THR A 117 15.13 -13.97 27.95
CA THR A 117 14.64 -15.21 27.33
C THR A 117 14.31 -14.91 25.88
N SER A 118 14.52 -15.89 24.99
CA SER A 118 14.06 -15.75 23.62
C SER A 118 12.54 -15.79 23.61
N ASP A 119 11.92 -14.89 22.85
CA ASP A 119 10.48 -14.91 22.65
C ASP A 119 10.06 -15.77 21.46
N SER A 120 8.76 -16.08 21.38
CA SER A 120 8.22 -16.97 20.36
C SER A 120 8.46 -16.50 18.92
N ALA A 121 8.54 -15.20 18.66
CA ALA A 121 8.79 -14.70 17.30
C ALA A 121 10.27 -14.88 16.93
N THR A 122 11.18 -14.59 17.87
CA THR A 122 12.61 -14.85 17.74
C THR A 122 12.89 -16.34 17.53
N ASP A 123 12.29 -17.22 18.35
CA ASP A 123 12.43 -18.67 18.21
C ASP A 123 11.96 -19.15 16.84
N LYS A 124 10.78 -18.70 16.38
CA LYS A 124 10.25 -19.09 15.05
C LYS A 124 11.18 -18.72 13.91
N TYR A 125 11.75 -17.50 13.92
CA TYR A 125 12.69 -17.09 12.87
C TYR A 125 13.99 -17.90 12.96
N THR A 126 14.58 -17.98 14.15
CA THR A 126 15.89 -18.63 14.33
C THR A 126 15.83 -20.13 14.07
N ASP A 127 14.77 -20.81 14.50
CA ASP A 127 14.51 -22.22 14.18
C ASP A 127 14.33 -22.44 12.67
N PHE A 128 13.54 -21.59 12.02
CA PHE A 128 13.35 -21.63 10.56
C PHE A 128 14.67 -21.46 9.81
N LEU A 129 15.48 -20.47 10.21
CA LEU A 129 16.78 -20.20 9.58
C LEU A 129 17.74 -21.37 9.77
N LEU A 130 17.85 -21.90 11.00
CA LEU A 130 18.76 -23.00 11.30
C LEU A 130 18.31 -24.31 10.65
N ALA A 131 17.00 -24.56 10.55
CA ALA A 131 16.44 -25.68 9.81
C ALA A 131 16.80 -25.57 8.31
N THR A 132 16.61 -24.39 7.71
CA THR A 132 16.99 -24.10 6.32
C THR A 132 18.48 -24.33 6.10
N ALA A 133 19.32 -23.75 6.96
CA ALA A 133 20.77 -23.88 6.87
C ALA A 133 21.26 -25.33 7.06
N SER A 134 20.53 -26.14 7.82
CA SER A 134 20.83 -27.57 8.02
C SER A 134 20.27 -28.47 6.91
N GLY A 135 19.61 -27.91 5.89
CA GLY A 135 19.01 -28.66 4.77
C GLY A 135 17.64 -29.27 5.05
N LYS A 136 16.93 -28.83 6.09
CA LYS A 136 15.53 -29.22 6.37
C LYS A 136 14.57 -28.25 5.68
N VAL A 137 14.54 -28.28 4.35
CA VAL A 137 13.67 -27.43 3.53
C VAL A 137 12.43 -28.21 3.10
N GLU A 138 11.23 -27.69 3.36
CA GLU A 138 9.98 -28.34 2.98
C GLU A 138 9.86 -28.50 1.45
N GLY A 139 9.43 -29.69 1.00
CA GLY A 139 9.30 -30.01 -0.42
C GLY A 139 10.57 -30.60 -1.06
N GLU A 140 11.73 -30.41 -0.47
CA GLU A 140 12.96 -31.07 -0.89
C GLU A 140 13.27 -32.26 0.02
N LYS A 141 13.25 -33.47 -0.56
CA LYS A 141 13.74 -34.66 0.13
C LYS A 141 15.26 -34.68 0.10
N PHE A 142 15.92 -33.97 1.00
CA PHE A 142 17.29 -34.33 1.41
C PHE A 142 17.24 -35.61 2.27
N SER A 143 16.70 -36.70 1.73
CA SER A 143 16.68 -38.00 2.40
C SER A 143 18.05 -38.67 2.22
N GLY A 144 19.08 -38.16 2.90
CA GLY A 144 20.43 -38.71 2.87
C GLY A 144 21.52 -37.72 3.31
N LYS A 145 22.76 -38.21 3.49
CA LYS A 145 23.95 -37.34 3.53
C LYS A 145 23.97 -36.54 2.22
N ILE A 146 24.05 -35.20 2.31
CA ILE A 146 24.24 -34.31 1.15
C ILE A 146 25.36 -34.89 0.28
N ALA A 147 25.03 -35.33 -0.93
CA ALA A 147 25.85 -36.29 -1.67
C ALA A 147 26.76 -35.62 -2.70
N THR A 148 26.38 -34.45 -3.22
CA THR A 148 27.13 -33.76 -4.29
C THR A 148 27.50 -32.30 -3.94
N PRO A 149 28.62 -31.78 -4.46
CA PRO A 149 28.98 -30.35 -4.33
C PRO A 149 27.90 -29.38 -4.85
N PHE A 150 27.14 -29.81 -5.87
CA PHE A 150 26.04 -29.06 -6.43
C PHE A 150 24.87 -28.93 -5.43
N GLU A 151 24.47 -30.02 -4.77
CA GLU A 151 23.45 -29.98 -3.70
C GLU A 151 23.87 -29.11 -2.51
N LYS A 152 25.17 -29.07 -2.19
CA LYS A 152 25.70 -28.17 -1.15
C LYS A 152 25.53 -26.71 -1.55
N THR A 153 25.93 -26.33 -2.76
CA THR A 153 25.86 -24.93 -3.21
C THR A 153 24.44 -24.37 -3.19
N LYS A 154 23.42 -25.20 -3.46
CA LYS A 154 22.00 -24.82 -3.32
C LYS A 154 21.64 -24.42 -1.88
N LEU A 155 22.10 -25.18 -0.89
CA LEU A 155 21.86 -24.87 0.52
C LEU A 155 22.50 -23.54 0.94
N ALA A 156 23.66 -23.19 0.38
CA ALA A 156 24.23 -21.87 0.58
C ALA A 156 23.32 -20.77 0.01
N ALA A 157 22.80 -20.94 -1.22
CA ALA A 157 21.84 -20.00 -1.82
C ALA A 157 20.56 -19.86 -0.98
N TYR A 158 19.98 -20.98 -0.53
CA TYR A 158 18.77 -21.03 0.31
C TYR A 158 18.98 -20.34 1.66
N THR A 159 20.12 -20.60 2.30
CA THR A 159 20.47 -19.98 3.59
C THR A 159 20.63 -18.48 3.44
N LEU A 160 21.37 -18.02 2.43
CA LEU A 160 21.53 -16.59 2.19
C LEU A 160 20.21 -15.93 1.76
N GLY A 161 19.37 -16.62 0.99
CA GLY A 161 18.02 -16.19 0.63
C GLY A 161 17.09 -16.03 1.84
N ALA A 162 17.28 -16.83 2.89
CA ALA A 162 16.57 -16.70 4.16
C ALA A 162 17.10 -15.55 5.06
N ILE A 163 18.39 -15.19 4.96
CA ILE A 163 18.99 -14.09 5.75
C ILE A 163 18.79 -12.72 5.10
N ALA A 164 18.94 -12.64 3.77
CA ALA A 164 18.88 -11.40 3.00
C ALA A 164 17.66 -10.50 3.30
N PRO A 165 16.40 -11.00 3.37
CA PRO A 165 15.23 -10.14 3.60
C PRO A 165 15.28 -9.45 4.96
N CYS A 166 15.76 -10.11 6.02
CA CYS A 166 15.90 -9.50 7.34
C CYS A 166 16.86 -8.31 7.28
N MET A 167 18.06 -8.51 6.71
CA MET A 167 19.06 -7.44 6.59
C MET A 167 18.52 -6.25 5.77
N ARG A 168 17.85 -6.56 4.66
CA ARG A 168 17.26 -5.56 3.76
C ARG A 168 16.13 -4.79 4.44
N LEU A 169 15.23 -5.47 5.16
CA LEU A 169 14.09 -4.85 5.86
C LEU A 169 14.56 -3.86 6.92
N PHE A 170 15.50 -4.23 7.79
CA PHE A 170 16.07 -3.30 8.76
C PHE A 170 16.79 -2.13 8.10
N GLY A 171 17.49 -2.38 6.98
CA GLY A 171 18.13 -1.32 6.20
C GLY A 171 17.12 -0.32 5.63
N PHE A 172 15.98 -0.82 5.15
CA PHE A 172 14.86 -0.03 4.66
C PHE A 172 14.22 0.80 5.78
N ILE A 173 13.76 0.16 6.87
CA ILE A 173 13.08 0.83 7.99
C ILE A 173 13.94 1.97 8.54
N ASN A 174 15.22 1.70 8.84
CA ASN A 174 16.07 2.73 9.40
C ASN A 174 16.34 3.88 8.42
N LYS A 175 16.39 3.62 7.11
CA LYS A 175 16.55 4.68 6.11
C LYS A 175 15.32 5.59 6.10
N GLU A 176 14.12 5.02 6.19
CA GLU A 176 12.87 5.77 6.32
C GLU A 176 12.85 6.62 7.60
N ILE A 177 13.30 6.06 8.75
CA ILE A 177 13.41 6.83 10.00
C ILE A 177 14.44 7.96 9.88
N GLN A 178 15.63 7.69 9.32
CA GLN A 178 16.69 8.69 9.16
C GLN A 178 16.28 9.87 8.29
N ALA A 179 15.41 9.64 7.30
CA ALA A 179 14.87 10.71 6.46
C ALA A 179 14.00 11.71 7.25
N LEU A 180 13.51 11.32 8.44
CA LEU A 180 12.65 12.13 9.30
C LEU A 180 13.40 12.78 10.46
N VAL A 181 14.49 12.18 10.93
CA VAL A 181 15.26 12.69 12.08
C VAL A 181 16.09 13.91 11.64
N ASP A 182 15.80 15.09 12.20
CA ASP A 182 16.57 16.30 11.93
C ASP A 182 18.05 16.09 12.34
N PRO A 183 19.02 16.33 11.43
CA PRO A 183 20.44 16.23 11.75
C PRO A 183 20.87 17.14 12.91
N THR A 184 20.19 18.27 13.09
CA THR A 184 20.48 19.31 14.08
C THR A 184 19.75 19.11 15.41
N GLU A 185 18.64 18.37 15.43
CA GLU A 185 17.96 18.03 16.68
C GLU A 185 18.76 16.99 17.48
N SER A 186 19.16 17.38 18.70
CA SER A 186 19.90 16.53 19.62
C SER A 186 19.02 15.71 20.58
N ASN A 187 17.70 15.94 20.56
CA ASN A 187 16.77 15.43 21.58
C ASN A 187 16.22 14.03 21.29
N HIS A 188 16.46 13.45 20.10
CA HIS A 188 15.95 12.11 19.77
C HIS A 188 16.79 11.02 20.45
N ILE A 189 16.23 10.39 21.48
CA ILE A 189 16.96 9.46 22.37
C ILE A 189 17.56 8.24 21.63
N TYR A 190 16.93 7.78 20.54
CA TYR A 190 17.43 6.64 19.76
C TYR A 190 18.30 7.01 18.55
N LYS A 191 18.62 8.31 18.34
CA LYS A 191 19.35 8.78 17.14
C LYS A 191 20.68 8.07 16.97
N LYS A 192 21.46 7.95 18.06
CA LYS A 192 22.75 7.25 18.03
C LYS A 192 22.61 5.77 17.63
N TRP A 193 21.52 5.10 18.01
CA TRP A 193 21.27 3.72 17.62
C TRP A 193 20.94 3.61 16.14
N ILE A 194 20.04 4.47 15.66
CA ILE A 194 19.63 4.56 14.25
C ILE A 194 20.85 4.84 13.35
N ASP A 195 21.70 5.78 13.75
CA ASP A 195 22.95 6.12 13.04
C ASP A 195 23.94 4.94 13.00
N ASN A 196 24.06 4.20 14.11
CA ASN A 196 24.98 3.08 14.23
C ASN A 196 24.56 1.89 13.36
N LEU A 197 23.27 1.52 13.40
CA LEU A 197 22.73 0.38 12.66
C LEU A 197 22.79 0.62 11.15
N SER A 198 22.19 1.72 10.65
CA SER A 198 21.94 1.87 9.21
C SER A 198 22.56 3.11 8.57
N GLY A 199 22.97 4.09 9.38
CA GLY A 199 23.74 5.25 8.90
C GLY A 199 25.17 4.90 8.52
N SER A 200 25.63 3.70 8.90
CA SER A 200 26.96 3.22 8.55
C SER A 200 26.98 2.68 7.10
N GLN A 201 27.87 3.24 6.28
CA GLN A 201 28.22 2.70 4.96
C GLN A 201 28.60 1.20 5.01
N LYS A 202 29.01 0.71 6.19
CA LYS A 202 29.35 -0.68 6.44
C LYS A 202 28.14 -1.61 6.39
N TYR A 203 26.98 -1.20 6.94
CA TYR A 203 25.77 -2.03 6.94
C TYR A 203 25.17 -2.13 5.54
N GLN A 204 25.07 -0.99 4.82
CA GLN A 204 24.65 -0.97 3.43
C GLN A 204 25.55 -1.85 2.54
N ALA A 205 26.87 -1.77 2.72
CA ALA A 205 27.80 -2.65 2.01
C ALA A 205 27.65 -4.14 2.40
N ALA A 206 27.10 -4.46 3.58
CA ALA A 206 26.79 -5.85 3.95
C ALA A 206 25.52 -6.34 3.24
N ILE A 207 24.48 -5.50 3.18
CA ILE A 207 23.24 -5.78 2.44
C ILE A 207 23.56 -6.03 0.96
N SER A 208 24.25 -5.10 0.29
CA SER A 208 24.64 -5.29 -1.11
C SER A 208 25.45 -6.57 -1.30
N ARG A 209 26.34 -6.89 -0.36
CA ARG A 209 27.17 -8.10 -0.49
C ARG A 209 26.39 -9.40 -0.32
N ILE A 210 25.40 -9.46 0.57
CA ILE A 210 24.55 -10.66 0.67
C ILE A 210 23.63 -10.77 -0.55
N GLU A 211 23.07 -9.68 -1.04
CA GLU A 211 22.24 -9.67 -2.26
C GLU A 211 23.02 -10.14 -3.49
N GLU A 212 24.26 -9.64 -3.69
CA GLU A 212 25.17 -10.13 -4.73
C GLU A 212 25.47 -11.63 -4.63
N LEU A 213 25.63 -12.16 -3.41
CA LEU A 213 25.86 -13.59 -3.20
C LEU A 213 24.61 -14.41 -3.49
N VAL A 214 23.42 -13.95 -3.07
CA VAL A 214 22.15 -14.59 -3.43
C VAL A 214 22.01 -14.64 -4.95
N ASP A 215 22.28 -13.52 -5.62
CA ASP A 215 22.21 -13.44 -7.09
C ASP A 215 23.21 -14.42 -7.74
N LYS A 216 24.48 -14.39 -7.33
CA LYS A 216 25.54 -15.23 -7.90
C LYS A 216 25.26 -16.72 -7.69
N LEU A 217 24.92 -17.13 -6.48
CA LEU A 217 24.66 -18.55 -6.16
C LEU A 217 23.37 -19.05 -6.84
N SER A 218 22.41 -18.15 -7.10
CA SER A 218 21.16 -18.49 -7.77
C SER A 218 21.30 -18.71 -9.29
N ILE A 219 22.41 -18.29 -9.92
CA ILE A 219 22.64 -18.48 -11.38
C ILE A 219 22.61 -19.97 -11.77
N SER A 220 23.09 -20.83 -10.88
CA SER A 220 23.20 -22.27 -11.13
C SER A 220 21.93 -23.07 -10.82
N LEU A 221 20.88 -22.40 -10.30
CA LEU A 221 19.63 -23.03 -9.87
C LEU A 221 18.66 -23.22 -11.05
N THR A 222 17.90 -24.31 -10.98
CA THR A 222 16.75 -24.55 -11.86
C THR A 222 15.55 -23.69 -11.47
N GLY A 223 14.52 -23.63 -12.33
CA GLY A 223 13.28 -22.88 -12.02
C GLY A 223 12.61 -23.32 -10.72
N GLU A 224 12.52 -24.63 -10.47
CA GLU A 224 11.94 -25.18 -9.23
C GLU A 224 12.75 -24.79 -7.98
N GLU A 225 14.08 -24.76 -8.09
CA GLU A 225 14.97 -24.36 -7.00
C GLU A 225 14.92 -22.85 -6.72
N LEU A 226 14.74 -22.03 -7.76
CA LEU A 226 14.49 -20.60 -7.60
C LEU A 226 13.15 -20.33 -6.90
N GLU A 227 12.12 -21.13 -7.15
CA GLU A 227 10.85 -21.05 -6.40
C GLU A 227 11.05 -21.39 -4.91
N VAL A 228 11.99 -22.28 -4.57
CA VAL A 228 12.36 -22.55 -3.17
C VAL A 228 13.03 -21.34 -2.54
N VAL A 229 13.99 -20.70 -3.22
CA VAL A 229 14.59 -19.43 -2.75
C VAL A 229 13.50 -18.38 -2.51
N GLU A 230 12.56 -18.24 -3.44
CA GLU A 230 11.45 -17.30 -3.30
C GLU A 230 10.59 -17.59 -2.06
N LYS A 231 10.20 -18.85 -1.84
CA LYS A 231 9.41 -19.26 -0.67
C LYS A 231 10.14 -19.01 0.63
N LEU A 232 11.44 -19.32 0.69
CA LEU A 232 12.28 -19.09 1.87
C LEU A 232 12.44 -17.59 2.17
N TYR A 233 12.69 -16.78 1.14
CA TYR A 233 12.78 -15.33 1.26
C TYR A 233 11.48 -14.74 1.78
N HIS A 234 10.35 -15.14 1.22
CA HIS A 234 9.02 -14.67 1.63
C HIS A 234 8.69 -15.09 3.07
N GLN A 235 9.00 -16.33 3.45
CA GLN A 235 8.78 -16.83 4.81
C GLN A 235 9.64 -16.07 5.83
N ALA A 236 10.92 -15.82 5.50
CA ALA A 236 11.79 -15.00 6.33
C ALA A 236 11.25 -13.57 6.49
N MET A 237 10.74 -12.96 5.41
CA MET A 237 10.10 -11.64 5.45
C MET A 237 8.90 -11.63 6.40
N LYS A 238 8.00 -12.61 6.30
CA LYS A 238 6.83 -12.72 7.18
C LYS A 238 7.18 -12.90 8.65
N LEU A 239 8.18 -13.74 8.94
CA LEU A 239 8.64 -13.97 10.30
C LEU A 239 9.26 -12.71 10.90
N GLU A 240 10.01 -11.95 10.11
CA GLU A 240 10.61 -10.69 10.55
C GLU A 240 9.56 -9.58 10.76
N VAL A 241 8.65 -9.41 9.81
CA VAL A 241 7.53 -8.47 9.95
C VAL A 241 6.71 -8.81 11.19
N LYS A 242 6.42 -10.10 11.41
CA LYS A 242 5.74 -10.54 12.62
C LYS A 242 6.56 -10.26 13.89
N PHE A 243 7.87 -10.47 13.88
CA PHE A 243 8.73 -10.14 15.02
C PHE A 243 8.62 -8.66 15.40
N ILE A 244 8.66 -7.76 14.41
CA ILE A 244 8.53 -6.31 14.60
C ILE A 244 7.12 -5.92 15.05
N SER A 245 6.08 -6.43 14.39
CA SER A 245 4.68 -6.10 14.70
C SER A 245 4.22 -6.63 16.06
N ASP A 246 4.74 -7.77 16.51
CA ASP A 246 4.43 -8.36 17.82
C ASP A 246 5.20 -7.68 18.97
N ARG A 247 6.10 -6.71 18.69
CA ARG A 247 6.82 -5.99 19.75
C ARG A 247 5.83 -5.22 20.63
N PRO A 248 5.78 -5.52 21.95
CA PRO A 248 4.90 -4.77 22.83
C PRO A 248 5.37 -3.32 22.90
N VAL A 249 4.40 -2.41 22.90
CA VAL A 249 4.61 -0.99 23.20
C VAL A 249 3.72 -0.68 24.40
N ALA A 250 4.32 -0.26 25.51
CA ALA A 250 3.58 0.00 26.74
C ALA A 250 2.74 1.29 26.65
N LEU A 251 3.17 2.22 25.81
CA LEU A 251 2.49 3.49 25.54
C LEU A 251 1.35 3.33 24.54
N ARG A 252 0.38 4.24 24.63
CA ARG A 252 -0.74 4.29 23.68
C ARG A 252 -0.23 4.77 22.33
N THR A 253 -0.59 4.06 21.26
CA THR A 253 -0.14 4.35 19.91
C THR A 253 -1.27 4.82 19.01
N ILE A 254 -0.95 5.67 18.04
CA ILE A 254 -1.92 6.14 17.03
C ILE A 254 -2.19 5.10 15.94
N VAL A 255 -1.38 4.03 15.89
CA VAL A 255 -1.52 2.90 14.97
C VAL A 255 -1.67 1.58 15.75
N PRO A 256 -2.42 0.59 15.22
CA PRO A 256 -3.32 0.74 14.09
C PRO A 256 -4.51 1.65 14.46
N PHE A 257 -4.92 2.51 13.53
CA PHE A 257 -5.89 3.58 13.77
C PHE A 257 -7.22 3.05 14.32
N SER A 258 -7.64 1.89 13.85
CA SER A 258 -8.87 1.22 14.30
C SER A 258 -8.85 0.76 15.75
N ARG A 259 -7.68 0.66 16.39
CA ARG A 259 -7.53 0.26 17.81
C ARG A 259 -6.99 1.39 18.69
N ALA A 260 -6.70 2.56 18.11
CA ALA A 260 -6.17 3.70 18.84
C ALA A 260 -7.21 4.35 19.79
N TYR A 261 -8.50 4.08 19.57
CA TYR A 261 -9.63 4.67 20.29
C TYR A 261 -10.58 3.60 20.81
N ASP A 262 -11.29 3.89 21.90
CA ASP A 262 -12.25 2.99 22.51
C ASP A 262 -13.42 2.71 21.54
N PRO A 263 -13.63 1.45 21.10
CA PRO A 263 -14.73 1.08 20.21
C PRO A 263 -16.12 1.32 20.81
N ALA A 264 -16.25 1.42 22.14
CA ALA A 264 -17.51 1.77 22.79
C ALA A 264 -17.87 3.26 22.62
N GLU A 265 -16.86 4.11 22.39
CA GLU A 265 -17.03 5.56 22.27
C GLU A 265 -16.92 6.08 20.83
N HIS A 266 -16.22 5.33 19.96
CA HIS A 266 -15.88 5.76 18.60
C HIS A 266 -16.40 4.81 17.52
N THR A 267 -16.94 5.40 16.46
CA THR A 267 -17.27 4.68 15.21
C THR A 267 -16.31 5.14 14.12
N LEU A 268 -15.70 4.19 13.41
CA LEU A 268 -14.80 4.48 12.29
C LEU A 268 -15.59 4.44 10.98
N THR A 269 -15.77 5.59 10.34
CA THR A 269 -16.42 5.68 9.03
C THR A 269 -15.36 5.91 7.96
N ILE A 270 -15.26 4.99 7.00
CA ILE A 270 -14.29 5.07 5.91
C ILE A 270 -15.02 5.31 4.61
N PHE A 271 -14.60 6.36 3.93
CA PHE A 271 -15.01 6.69 2.58
C PHE A 271 -13.87 6.38 1.63
N SER A 272 -14.20 5.82 0.47
CA SER A 272 -13.28 5.66 -0.62
C SER A 272 -13.90 6.16 -1.91
N ASP A 273 -13.12 6.88 -2.70
CA ASP A 273 -13.39 6.98 -4.12
C ASP A 273 -13.15 5.63 -4.82
N PHE A 274 -13.70 5.45 -6.02
CA PHE A 274 -13.60 4.20 -6.78
C PHE A 274 -12.60 4.28 -7.92
N ASP A 275 -12.76 5.26 -8.81
CA ASP A 275 -12.02 5.33 -10.06
C ASP A 275 -10.57 5.74 -9.84
N MET A 276 -9.62 4.92 -10.33
CA MET A 276 -8.17 5.08 -10.13
C MET A 276 -7.70 4.99 -8.67
N THR A 277 -8.59 5.17 -7.69
CA THR A 277 -8.40 4.98 -6.25
C THR A 277 -8.46 3.50 -5.89
N CYS A 278 -9.58 2.83 -6.21
CA CYS A 278 -9.77 1.39 -6.03
C CYS A 278 -9.41 0.63 -7.31
N THR A 279 -9.75 1.16 -8.48
CA THR A 279 -9.58 0.48 -9.77
C THR A 279 -8.23 0.77 -10.40
N VAL A 280 -7.70 -0.18 -11.19
CA VAL A 280 -6.51 0.06 -12.04
C VAL A 280 -6.89 0.78 -13.34
N ILE A 281 -8.12 0.59 -13.79
CA ILE A 281 -8.68 1.16 -15.02
C ILE A 281 -9.92 1.96 -14.65
N ASP A 282 -10.06 3.14 -15.25
CA ASP A 282 -11.21 4.01 -15.11
C ASP A 282 -12.52 3.31 -15.53
N SER A 283 -13.56 3.42 -14.70
CA SER A 283 -14.84 2.75 -14.92
C SER A 283 -15.58 3.24 -16.16
N SER A 284 -15.42 4.51 -16.55
CA SER A 284 -16.03 5.05 -17.77
C SER A 284 -15.43 4.41 -19.02
N ALA A 285 -14.10 4.23 -19.03
CA ALA A 285 -13.40 3.54 -20.10
C ALA A 285 -13.76 2.05 -20.18
N LEU A 286 -13.97 1.40 -19.03
CA LEU A 286 -14.44 0.02 -18.97
C LEU A 286 -15.85 -0.11 -19.56
N LEU A 287 -16.80 0.74 -19.14
CA LEU A 287 -18.17 0.73 -19.66
C LEU A 287 -18.21 0.96 -21.17
N ALA A 288 -17.38 1.87 -21.68
CA ALA A 288 -17.25 2.10 -23.12
C ALA A 288 -16.68 0.87 -23.87
N GLU A 289 -15.69 0.18 -23.30
CA GLU A 289 -15.15 -1.05 -23.91
C GLU A 289 -16.18 -2.19 -23.92
N ILE A 290 -16.99 -2.32 -22.87
CA ILE A 290 -18.12 -3.26 -22.86
C ILE A 290 -19.09 -2.90 -23.99
N ALA A 291 -19.44 -1.62 -24.15
CA ALA A 291 -20.34 -1.16 -25.22
C ALA A 291 -19.80 -1.53 -26.61
N ILE A 292 -18.53 -1.24 -26.86
CA ILE A 292 -17.87 -1.53 -28.13
C ILE A 292 -17.85 -3.04 -28.42
N ARG A 293 -17.51 -3.88 -27.43
CA ARG A 293 -17.49 -5.34 -27.60
C ARG A 293 -18.88 -5.93 -27.84
N THR A 294 -19.90 -5.41 -27.16
CA THR A 294 -21.29 -5.83 -27.36
C THR A 294 -21.75 -5.49 -28.78
N ALA A 295 -21.44 -4.29 -29.27
CA ALA A 295 -21.73 -3.92 -30.65
C ALA A 295 -20.96 -4.77 -31.68
N GLN A 296 -19.69 -5.11 -31.43
CA GLN A 296 -18.91 -5.98 -32.32
C GLN A 296 -19.55 -7.36 -32.49
N LYS A 297 -20.07 -7.95 -31.40
CA LYS A 297 -20.79 -9.24 -31.46
C LYS A 297 -22.09 -9.12 -32.28
N ALA A 298 -22.80 -8.00 -32.16
CA ALA A 298 -24.02 -7.76 -32.93
C ALA A 298 -23.72 -7.55 -34.42
N ASP A 299 -22.68 -6.76 -34.74
CA ASP A 299 -22.23 -6.51 -36.12
C ASP A 299 -21.85 -7.81 -36.85
N LEU A 300 -21.20 -8.76 -36.15
CA LEU A 300 -20.76 -10.05 -36.71
C LEU A 300 -21.89 -11.07 -36.92
N ASN A 301 -22.97 -11.00 -36.14
CA ASN A 301 -24.02 -12.03 -36.14
C ASN A 301 -25.09 -11.83 -37.22
N GLU A 302 -24.99 -10.80 -38.09
CA GLU A 302 -25.97 -10.40 -39.14
C GLU A 302 -27.44 -10.26 -38.66
N CYS A 303 -27.71 -10.43 -37.36
CA CYS A 303 -28.96 -10.06 -36.72
C CYS A 303 -28.86 -8.55 -36.49
N GLY A 304 -29.26 -7.78 -37.51
CA GLY A 304 -29.08 -6.33 -37.57
C GLY A 304 -29.23 -5.66 -36.20
N THR A 305 -28.24 -4.84 -35.84
CA THR A 305 -28.34 -3.95 -34.70
C THR A 305 -29.71 -3.25 -34.77
N PRO A 306 -30.47 -3.21 -33.66
CA PRO A 306 -31.72 -2.46 -33.63
C PRO A 306 -31.47 -1.07 -34.23
N PRO A 307 -32.34 -0.52 -35.10
CA PRO A 307 -32.07 0.72 -35.86
C PRO A 307 -31.68 1.95 -35.03
N ALA A 308 -31.78 1.86 -33.70
CA ALA A 308 -31.46 2.90 -32.74
C ALA A 308 -30.10 2.70 -32.01
N TRP A 309 -29.30 1.69 -32.36
CA TRP A 309 -27.99 1.39 -31.74
C TRP A 309 -26.83 1.70 -32.69
N MET A 310 -25.73 2.18 -32.13
CA MET A 310 -24.52 2.54 -32.88
C MET A 310 -23.73 1.29 -33.29
N SER A 311 -23.06 1.35 -34.44
CA SER A 311 -22.09 0.31 -34.83
C SER A 311 -20.88 0.32 -33.90
N SER A 312 -20.11 -0.77 -33.86
CA SER A 312 -18.87 -0.83 -33.07
C SER A 312 -17.84 0.22 -33.48
N THR A 313 -17.79 0.60 -34.76
CA THR A 313 -16.87 1.61 -35.29
C THR A 313 -17.30 3.02 -34.88
N ASP A 314 -18.60 3.29 -34.92
CA ASP A 314 -19.15 4.58 -34.48
C ASP A 314 -18.97 4.76 -32.98
N LEU A 315 -19.26 3.73 -32.16
CA LEU A 315 -19.03 3.77 -30.71
C LEU A 315 -17.58 4.07 -30.36
N ARG A 316 -16.64 3.39 -31.02
CA ARG A 316 -15.20 3.63 -30.80
C ARG A 316 -14.82 5.06 -31.13
N THR A 317 -15.32 5.58 -32.25
CA THR A 317 -15.03 6.95 -32.70
C THR A 317 -15.62 7.97 -31.73
N THR A 318 -16.90 7.83 -31.39
CA THR A 318 -17.60 8.70 -30.44
C THR A 318 -16.96 8.68 -29.05
N TRP A 319 -16.58 7.50 -28.54
CA TRP A 319 -15.86 7.41 -27.26
C TRP A 319 -14.48 8.09 -27.32
N CYS A 320 -13.72 7.87 -28.39
CA CYS A 320 -12.44 8.53 -28.59
C CYS A 320 -12.58 10.06 -28.64
N ASP A 321 -13.62 10.57 -29.28
CA ASP A 321 -13.88 12.01 -29.37
C ASP A 321 -14.29 12.57 -28.00
N LEU A 322 -15.24 11.93 -27.29
CA LEU A 322 -15.70 12.33 -25.97
C LEU A 322 -14.57 12.34 -24.93
N SER A 323 -13.78 11.26 -24.87
CA SER A 323 -12.67 11.14 -23.91
C SER A 323 -11.54 12.13 -24.22
N SER A 324 -11.17 12.32 -25.49
CA SER A 324 -10.15 13.30 -25.87
C SER A 324 -10.60 14.73 -25.57
N GLN A 325 -11.88 15.03 -25.81
CA GLN A 325 -12.47 16.32 -25.50
C GLN A 325 -12.52 16.56 -23.99
N TYR A 326 -12.90 15.56 -23.20
CA TYR A 326 -12.91 15.63 -21.74
C TYR A 326 -11.53 15.99 -21.18
N VAL A 327 -10.48 15.24 -21.56
CA VAL A 327 -9.11 15.48 -21.04
C VAL A 327 -8.66 16.92 -21.32
N LYS A 328 -8.91 17.41 -22.54
CA LYS A 328 -8.54 18.77 -22.93
C LYS A 328 -9.30 19.83 -22.14
N GLU A 329 -10.62 19.70 -22.07
CA GLU A 329 -11.47 20.69 -21.38
C GLU A 329 -11.32 20.63 -19.86
N TYR A 330 -11.03 19.46 -19.30
CA TYR A 330 -10.73 19.28 -17.88
C TYR A 330 -9.47 20.06 -17.50
N GLU A 331 -8.35 19.92 -18.25
CA GLU A 331 -7.14 20.69 -17.95
C GLU A 331 -7.39 22.20 -18.08
N GLN A 332 -8.16 22.64 -19.08
CA GLN A 332 -8.58 24.05 -19.20
C GLN A 332 -9.43 24.51 -18.01
N CYS A 333 -10.34 23.67 -17.53
CA CYS A 333 -11.15 23.96 -16.36
C CYS A 333 -10.25 24.10 -15.12
N ILE A 334 -9.31 23.17 -14.92
CA ILE A 334 -8.35 23.22 -13.82
C ILE A 334 -7.52 24.51 -13.90
N GLU A 335 -6.99 24.86 -15.07
CA GLU A 335 -6.25 26.12 -15.26
C GLU A 335 -7.10 27.35 -14.94
N SER A 336 -8.39 27.36 -15.30
CA SER A 336 -9.28 28.50 -15.05
C SER A 336 -9.66 28.70 -13.58
N ILE A 337 -9.63 27.64 -12.77
CA ILE A 337 -9.98 27.70 -11.34
C ILE A 337 -8.76 27.94 -10.44
N MET A 338 -7.55 27.93 -11.01
CA MET A 338 -6.33 28.26 -10.28
C MET A 338 -6.34 29.75 -9.91
N PRO A 339 -6.06 30.12 -8.65
CA PRO A 339 -5.84 31.51 -8.30
C PRO A 339 -4.56 32.04 -8.97
N ILE A 340 -4.52 33.35 -9.21
CA ILE A 340 -3.40 34.03 -9.89
C ILE A 340 -2.16 34.07 -9.00
N GLU A 341 -2.35 34.18 -7.69
CA GLU A 341 -1.31 34.17 -6.66
C GLU A 341 -1.55 32.98 -5.73
N ALA A 342 -0.48 32.26 -5.40
CA ALA A 342 -0.55 31.16 -4.44
C ALA A 342 -0.91 31.70 -3.06
N GLY A 343 -1.94 31.13 -2.44
CA GLY A 343 -2.26 31.44 -1.06
C GLY A 343 -1.17 30.92 -0.12
N GLU A 344 -0.61 31.79 0.72
CA GLU A 344 0.31 31.38 1.80
C GLU A 344 -0.44 30.64 2.93
N GLU A 345 -1.76 30.84 3.03
CA GLU A 345 -2.63 30.24 4.06
C GLU A 345 -3.67 29.31 3.44
N PHE A 346 -4.05 28.26 4.18
CA PHE A 346 -5.10 27.32 3.79
C PHE A 346 -6.45 28.02 3.57
N ASN A 347 -6.96 27.98 2.33
CA ASN A 347 -8.19 28.69 1.93
C ASN A 347 -9.29 27.74 1.42
N TYR A 348 -9.96 27.09 2.37
CA TYR A 348 -11.06 26.17 2.04
C TYR A 348 -12.25 26.85 1.35
N ILE A 349 -12.63 28.07 1.76
CA ILE A 349 -13.78 28.78 1.19
C ILE A 349 -13.52 29.13 -0.29
N GLY A 350 -12.29 29.58 -0.59
CA GLY A 350 -11.85 29.82 -1.97
C GLY A 350 -11.87 28.56 -2.80
N LEU A 351 -11.39 27.43 -2.24
CA LEU A 351 -11.41 26.14 -2.92
C LEU A 351 -12.83 25.67 -3.24
N CYS A 352 -13.78 25.82 -2.32
CA CYS A 352 -15.19 25.51 -2.60
C CYS A 352 -15.71 26.29 -3.81
N LYS A 353 -15.50 27.62 -3.84
CA LYS A 353 -15.92 28.47 -4.96
C LYS A 353 -15.26 28.09 -6.28
N ALA A 354 -13.98 27.71 -6.24
CA ALA A 354 -13.25 27.24 -7.41
C ALA A 354 -13.86 25.94 -7.96
N LEU A 355 -14.18 24.99 -7.08
CA LEU A 355 -14.74 23.69 -7.45
C LEU A 355 -16.23 23.74 -7.85
N GLU A 356 -16.93 24.85 -7.67
CA GLU A 356 -18.25 25.08 -8.27
C GLU A 356 -18.15 25.09 -9.80
N GLN A 357 -17.10 25.72 -10.37
CA GLN A 357 -16.87 25.72 -11.82
C GLN A 357 -16.55 24.33 -12.36
N LEU A 358 -15.77 23.54 -11.60
CA LEU A 358 -15.52 22.14 -11.93
C LEU A 358 -16.83 21.32 -11.87
N SER A 359 -17.69 21.60 -10.89
CA SER A 359 -19.00 20.95 -10.78
C SER A 359 -19.88 21.21 -12.00
N ASP A 360 -19.92 22.46 -12.48
CA ASP A 360 -20.65 22.81 -13.70
C ASP A 360 -20.06 22.13 -14.94
N PHE A 361 -18.72 22.00 -15.00
CA PHE A 361 -18.04 21.28 -16.06
C PHE A 361 -18.42 19.80 -16.10
N GLU A 362 -18.30 19.08 -14.98
CA GLU A 362 -18.61 17.65 -14.90
C GLU A 362 -20.07 17.37 -15.30
N LYS A 363 -21.01 18.18 -14.81
CA LYS A 363 -22.44 18.08 -15.19
C LYS A 363 -22.68 18.23 -16.69
N ARG A 364 -21.97 19.16 -17.36
CA ARG A 364 -22.05 19.34 -18.82
C ARG A 364 -21.45 18.16 -19.56
N VAL A 365 -20.32 17.62 -19.10
CA VAL A 365 -19.67 16.44 -19.69
C VAL A 365 -20.62 15.24 -19.62
N ASN A 366 -21.18 14.94 -18.46
CA ASN A 366 -22.09 13.81 -18.29
C ASN A 366 -23.33 13.94 -19.20
N LEU A 367 -23.84 15.17 -19.38
CA LEU A 367 -24.94 15.41 -20.33
C LEU A 367 -24.55 15.06 -21.78
N ARG A 368 -23.32 15.38 -22.22
CA ARG A 368 -22.82 14.99 -23.55
C ARG A 368 -22.73 13.48 -23.70
N VAL A 369 -22.31 12.77 -22.65
CA VAL A 369 -22.25 11.29 -22.66
C VAL A 369 -23.65 10.70 -22.84
N ILE A 370 -24.63 11.17 -22.08
CA ILE A 370 -26.04 10.74 -22.23
C ILE A 370 -26.54 11.03 -23.66
N GLN A 371 -26.34 12.25 -24.15
CA GLN A 371 -26.79 12.68 -25.48
C GLN A 371 -26.13 11.89 -26.62
N SER A 372 -24.91 11.42 -26.43
CA SER A 372 -24.19 10.61 -27.43
C SER A 372 -24.80 9.21 -27.61
N GLY A 373 -25.52 8.70 -26.60
CA GLY A 373 -26.05 7.34 -26.60
C GLY A 373 -24.99 6.24 -26.45
N VAL A 374 -23.73 6.57 -26.13
CA VAL A 374 -22.62 5.60 -26.04
C VAL A 374 -22.87 4.49 -24.99
N LEU A 375 -23.71 4.76 -23.99
CA LEU A 375 -24.06 3.82 -22.91
C LEU A 375 -25.35 3.04 -23.17
N LYS A 376 -25.98 3.18 -24.34
CA LYS A 376 -27.23 2.49 -24.69
C LYS A 376 -26.95 1.07 -25.17
N GLY A 377 -27.78 0.12 -24.76
CA GLY A 377 -27.71 -1.27 -25.24
C GLY A 377 -26.75 -2.18 -24.46
N LEU A 378 -26.19 -1.73 -23.34
CA LEU A 378 -25.36 -2.55 -22.46
C LEU A 378 -26.22 -3.55 -21.70
N ASN A 379 -25.74 -4.79 -21.58
CA ASN A 379 -26.39 -5.80 -20.75
C ASN A 379 -25.91 -5.70 -19.29
N ILE A 380 -26.84 -5.67 -18.35
CA ILE A 380 -26.53 -5.60 -16.93
C ILE A 380 -25.68 -6.78 -16.44
N GLU A 381 -25.88 -7.98 -16.98
CA GLU A 381 -25.11 -9.16 -16.59
C GLU A 381 -23.67 -9.09 -17.11
N ASP A 382 -23.44 -8.47 -18.28
CA ASP A 382 -22.08 -8.19 -18.77
C ASP A 382 -21.37 -7.16 -17.89
N ILE A 383 -22.10 -6.14 -17.39
CA ILE A 383 -21.57 -5.14 -16.45
C ILE A 383 -21.18 -5.79 -15.12
N LYS A 384 -22.07 -6.61 -14.54
CA LYS A 384 -21.78 -7.32 -13.29
C LYS A 384 -20.59 -8.25 -13.44
N TRP A 385 -20.56 -9.04 -14.52
CA TRP A 385 -19.43 -9.91 -14.83
C TRP A 385 -18.12 -9.12 -14.95
N ALA A 386 -18.14 -7.97 -15.62
CA ALA A 386 -16.97 -7.09 -15.71
C ALA A 386 -16.55 -6.54 -14.34
N GLY A 387 -17.50 -6.22 -13.46
CA GLY A 387 -17.23 -5.80 -12.08
C GLY A 387 -16.57 -6.90 -11.26
N GLU A 388 -17.09 -8.12 -11.28
CA GLU A 388 -16.52 -9.28 -10.56
C GLU A 388 -15.08 -9.58 -10.98
N HIS A 389 -14.75 -9.37 -12.25
CA HIS A 389 -13.42 -9.59 -12.82
C HIS A 389 -12.57 -8.32 -12.90
N LEU A 390 -13.04 -7.22 -12.30
CA LEU A 390 -12.34 -5.95 -12.32
C LEU A 390 -11.02 -6.03 -11.54
N SER A 391 -9.94 -5.62 -12.20
CA SER A 391 -8.64 -5.47 -11.56
C SER A 391 -8.66 -4.24 -10.66
N LEU A 392 -8.69 -4.49 -9.35
CA LEU A 392 -8.49 -3.48 -8.32
C LEU A 392 -6.99 -3.28 -8.05
N GLN A 393 -6.65 -2.12 -7.51
CA GLN A 393 -5.30 -1.82 -7.03
C GLN A 393 -4.86 -2.89 -6.03
N ASP A 394 -3.58 -3.26 -6.08
CA ASP A 394 -3.05 -4.32 -5.23
C ASP A 394 -3.29 -4.01 -3.74
N GLY A 395 -3.77 -4.99 -2.99
CA GLY A 395 -4.19 -4.85 -1.58
C GLY A 395 -5.58 -4.22 -1.33
N CYS A 396 -6.19 -3.52 -2.30
CA CYS A 396 -7.49 -2.85 -2.12
C CYS A 396 -8.61 -3.82 -1.71
N ARG A 397 -8.80 -4.89 -2.50
CA ARG A 397 -9.82 -5.92 -2.20
C ARG A 397 -9.61 -6.55 -0.82
N LYS A 398 -8.35 -6.87 -0.49
CA LYS A 398 -7.97 -7.48 0.79
C LYS A 398 -8.33 -6.55 1.96
N PHE A 399 -8.04 -5.25 1.83
CA PHE A 399 -8.39 -4.26 2.85
C PHE A 399 -9.88 -4.26 3.17
N PHE A 400 -10.75 -4.10 2.16
CA PHE A 400 -12.21 -4.12 2.35
C PHE A 400 -12.72 -5.45 2.92
N GLN A 401 -12.14 -6.58 2.50
CA GLN A 401 -12.52 -7.89 3.05
C GLN A 401 -12.10 -8.07 4.52
N GLU A 402 -10.97 -7.53 4.94
CA GLU A 402 -10.44 -7.71 6.30
C GLU A 402 -11.07 -6.74 7.29
N ILE A 403 -11.29 -5.48 6.91
CA ILE A 403 -11.95 -4.52 7.81
C ILE A 403 -13.37 -4.94 8.18
N VAL A 404 -14.11 -5.51 7.24
CA VAL A 404 -15.47 -6.01 7.45
C VAL A 404 -15.51 -7.19 8.42
N LYS A 405 -14.45 -8.01 8.47
CA LYS A 405 -14.35 -9.18 9.36
C LYS A 405 -13.97 -8.82 10.80
N GLN A 406 -13.63 -7.57 11.08
CA GLN A 406 -13.21 -7.16 12.42
C GLN A 406 -14.44 -6.98 13.33
N GLU A 407 -14.78 -8.01 14.09
CA GLU A 407 -15.91 -7.99 15.03
C GLU A 407 -15.77 -6.93 16.15
N ASN A 408 -14.53 -6.51 16.45
CA ASN A 408 -14.23 -5.60 17.55
C ASN A 408 -14.28 -4.11 17.19
N ILE A 409 -14.57 -3.77 15.93
CA ILE A 409 -14.56 -2.38 15.46
C ILE A 409 -15.91 -2.06 14.82
N ARG A 410 -16.59 -1.05 15.35
CA ARG A 410 -17.78 -0.50 14.69
C ARG A 410 -17.33 0.32 13.47
N THR A 411 -17.32 -0.33 12.31
CA THR A 411 -16.92 0.27 11.03
C THR A 411 -18.12 0.49 10.12
N ASP A 412 -18.09 1.60 9.40
CA ASP A 412 -19.05 1.91 8.33
C ASP A 412 -18.29 2.27 7.06
N LEU A 413 -18.55 1.56 5.97
CA LEU A 413 -17.76 1.62 4.74
C LEU A 413 -18.60 2.18 3.61
N HIS A 414 -18.08 3.22 2.98
CA HIS A 414 -18.77 3.94 1.91
C HIS A 414 -17.86 4.07 0.69
N VAL A 415 -18.40 3.77 -0.48
CA VAL A 415 -17.82 4.21 -1.75
C VAL A 415 -18.59 5.42 -2.23
N LEU A 416 -17.92 6.56 -2.39
CA LEU A 416 -18.46 7.77 -2.99
C LEU A 416 -17.79 7.96 -4.34
N SER A 417 -18.53 7.86 -5.46
CA SER A 417 -17.92 7.84 -6.79
C SER A 417 -18.79 8.52 -7.85
N TYR A 418 -18.15 9.10 -8.87
CA TYR A 418 -18.81 9.62 -10.06
C TYR A 418 -19.24 8.53 -11.05
N CYS A 419 -18.82 7.28 -10.82
CA CYS A 419 -19.11 6.15 -11.71
C CYS A 419 -20.58 6.15 -12.14
N TRP A 420 -20.80 5.97 -13.45
CA TRP A 420 -22.14 6.00 -14.04
C TRP A 420 -23.00 4.79 -13.66
N CYS A 421 -22.39 3.72 -13.11
CA CYS A 421 -23.07 2.48 -12.81
C CYS A 421 -22.71 1.92 -11.42
N GLY A 422 -23.61 2.05 -10.46
CA GLY A 422 -23.42 1.50 -9.12
C GLY A 422 -23.32 -0.02 -9.09
N ASP A 423 -24.00 -0.72 -10.01
CA ASP A 423 -23.91 -2.19 -10.11
C ASP A 423 -22.50 -2.68 -10.45
N LEU A 424 -21.73 -1.91 -11.22
CA LEU A 424 -20.33 -2.22 -11.49
C LEU A 424 -19.51 -2.19 -10.19
N ILE A 425 -19.69 -1.16 -9.36
CA ILE A 425 -19.00 -1.01 -8.08
C ILE A 425 -19.39 -2.13 -7.12
N ARG A 426 -20.70 -2.38 -6.94
CA ARG A 426 -21.20 -3.44 -6.06
C ARG A 426 -20.58 -4.78 -6.47
N SER A 427 -20.64 -5.11 -7.76
CA SER A 427 -20.09 -6.35 -8.31
C SER A 427 -18.58 -6.46 -8.13
N ALA A 428 -17.85 -5.33 -8.17
CA ALA A 428 -16.42 -5.30 -7.90
C ALA A 428 -16.07 -5.68 -6.46
N PHE A 429 -16.95 -5.46 -5.48
CA PHE A 429 -16.71 -5.80 -4.07
C PHE A 429 -17.53 -6.99 -3.56
N LEU A 430 -18.33 -7.64 -4.41
CA LEU A 430 -19.08 -8.84 -4.04
C LEU A 430 -18.13 -9.92 -3.49
N SER A 431 -18.44 -10.40 -2.29
CA SER A 431 -17.78 -11.57 -1.69
C SER A 431 -18.80 -12.44 -0.98
N GLY A 432 -19.40 -13.37 -1.72
CA GLY A 432 -20.24 -14.44 -1.18
C GLY A 432 -21.58 -13.97 -0.61
N ASP A 433 -21.61 -13.46 0.63
CA ASP A 433 -22.82 -13.53 1.47
C ASP A 433 -23.29 -12.24 2.15
N GLN A 434 -22.72 -11.05 1.90
CA GLN A 434 -23.29 -9.80 2.43
C GLN A 434 -22.81 -8.53 1.72
N ASP A 435 -23.75 -7.66 1.33
CA ASP A 435 -23.52 -6.26 0.89
C ASP A 435 -23.21 -5.38 2.12
N LEU A 436 -21.97 -5.40 2.60
CA LEU A 436 -21.51 -4.59 3.74
C LEU A 436 -20.92 -3.23 3.31
N LEU A 437 -20.87 -2.96 2.01
CA LEU A 437 -20.32 -1.72 1.43
C LEU A 437 -21.45 -0.82 0.93
N ASN A 438 -21.55 0.38 1.49
CA ASN A 438 -22.53 1.37 1.06
C ASN A 438 -22.02 2.08 -0.21
N VAL A 439 -22.63 1.79 -1.36
CA VAL A 439 -22.25 2.41 -2.65
C VAL A 439 -23.12 3.64 -2.94
N HIS A 440 -22.45 4.78 -3.11
CA HIS A 440 -23.03 6.09 -3.43
C HIS A 440 -22.45 6.57 -4.77
N SER A 441 -23.15 6.26 -5.85
CA SER A 441 -22.75 6.61 -7.22
C SER A 441 -23.98 6.91 -8.08
N ASN A 442 -23.75 7.30 -9.34
CA ASN A 442 -24.81 7.35 -10.32
C ASN A 442 -25.29 5.93 -10.69
N GLU A 443 -26.46 5.84 -11.34
CA GLU A 443 -27.02 4.57 -11.81
C GLU A 443 -27.41 4.65 -13.27
N LEU A 444 -27.13 3.60 -14.04
CA LEU A 444 -27.68 3.48 -15.39
C LEU A 444 -29.17 3.10 -15.31
N VAL A 445 -29.98 3.71 -16.17
CA VAL A 445 -31.40 3.36 -16.30
C VAL A 445 -31.53 2.17 -17.24
N HIS A 446 -32.24 1.14 -16.78
CA HIS A 446 -32.43 -0.12 -17.52
C HIS A 446 -33.90 -0.33 -17.91
N GLU A 447 -34.11 -0.90 -19.10
CA GLU A 447 -35.34 -1.53 -19.52
C GLU A 447 -35.11 -3.05 -19.65
N GLY A 448 -35.66 -3.81 -18.70
CA GLY A 448 -35.30 -5.22 -18.56
C GLY A 448 -33.84 -5.38 -18.17
N SER A 449 -33.06 -6.13 -18.96
CA SER A 449 -31.62 -6.35 -18.74
C SER A 449 -30.72 -5.39 -19.53
N ILE A 450 -31.29 -4.42 -20.24
CA ILE A 450 -30.56 -3.57 -21.19
C ILE A 450 -30.62 -2.11 -20.76
N THR A 451 -29.49 -1.39 -20.85
CA THR A 451 -29.42 0.03 -20.55
C THR A 451 -30.10 0.88 -21.62
N THR A 452 -30.79 1.93 -21.18
CA THR A 452 -31.43 2.93 -22.05
C THR A 452 -30.44 3.98 -22.56
N GLY A 453 -29.30 4.14 -21.86
CA GLY A 453 -28.32 5.22 -22.07
C GLY A 453 -28.50 6.41 -21.13
N GLU A 454 -29.62 6.49 -20.41
CA GLU A 454 -29.87 7.51 -19.39
C GLU A 454 -29.16 7.17 -18.08
N ILE A 455 -28.78 8.22 -17.34
CA ILE A 455 -28.09 8.12 -16.04
C ILE A 455 -28.97 8.79 -14.99
N ILE A 456 -29.24 8.08 -13.88
CA ILE A 456 -29.77 8.64 -12.64
C ILE A 456 -28.61 9.30 -11.91
N LYS A 457 -28.64 10.62 -11.89
CA LYS A 457 -27.59 11.52 -11.42
C LYS A 457 -27.69 11.72 -9.91
N LYS A 458 -26.93 10.95 -9.14
CA LYS A 458 -26.89 11.04 -7.67
C LYS A 458 -25.64 11.77 -7.19
N VAL A 459 -24.48 11.51 -7.80
CA VAL A 459 -23.19 12.10 -7.45
C VAL A 459 -22.41 12.36 -8.74
N GLU A 460 -22.49 13.56 -9.29
CA GLU A 460 -21.82 13.92 -10.56
C GLU A 460 -20.71 14.96 -10.38
N SER A 461 -20.56 15.54 -9.19
CA SER A 461 -19.71 16.70 -8.98
C SER A 461 -19.07 16.75 -7.59
N PRO A 462 -17.99 17.54 -7.41
CA PRO A 462 -17.33 17.68 -6.12
C PRO A 462 -18.28 18.18 -5.01
N MET A 463 -19.22 19.06 -5.36
CA MET A 463 -20.22 19.60 -4.43
C MET A 463 -21.23 18.55 -3.99
N GLU A 464 -21.74 17.74 -4.92
CA GLU A 464 -22.67 16.65 -4.60
C GLU A 464 -21.97 15.54 -3.81
N LYS A 465 -20.69 15.29 -4.09
CA LYS A 465 -19.88 14.35 -3.30
C LYS A 465 -19.73 14.83 -1.86
N LEU A 466 -19.45 16.12 -1.67
CA LEU A 466 -19.39 16.75 -0.36
C LEU A 466 -20.75 16.73 0.36
N GLU A 467 -21.85 16.97 -0.35
CA GLU A 467 -23.21 16.88 0.21
C GLU A 467 -23.52 15.46 0.70
N ALA A 468 -23.29 14.45 -0.14
CA ALA A 468 -23.47 13.05 0.21
C ALA A 468 -22.61 12.65 1.43
N PHE A 469 -21.33 13.04 1.44
CA PHE A 469 -20.45 12.84 2.59
C PHE A 469 -21.04 13.42 3.89
N ASN A 470 -21.56 14.66 3.83
CA ASN A 470 -22.15 15.31 5.00
C ASN A 470 -23.44 14.64 5.47
N ASP A 471 -24.28 14.20 4.54
CA ASP A 471 -25.56 13.58 4.86
C ASP A 471 -25.39 12.18 5.46
N ILE A 472 -24.40 11.43 5.00
CA ILE A 472 -23.98 10.18 5.62
C ILE A 472 -23.58 10.43 7.07
N LEU A 473 -22.69 11.40 7.33
CA LEU A 473 -22.23 11.70 8.69
C LEU A 473 -23.34 12.19 9.63
N LYS A 474 -24.34 12.93 9.12
CA LYS A 474 -25.53 13.29 9.90
C LYS A 474 -26.34 12.06 10.30
N THR A 475 -26.50 11.12 9.37
CA THR A 475 -27.31 9.90 9.55
C THR A 475 -26.65 8.91 10.50
N CYS A 476 -25.31 8.85 10.50
CA CYS A 476 -24.55 7.93 11.35
C CYS A 476 -24.46 8.35 12.83
N SER A 477 -25.01 9.52 13.23
CA SER A 477 -24.94 10.12 14.58
C SER A 477 -25.65 9.33 15.70
N TYR A 478 -25.29 8.07 15.87
CA TYR A 478 -25.67 7.23 17.02
C TYR A 478 -24.76 7.54 18.22
N GLY A 479 -24.95 8.69 18.86
CA GLY A 479 -24.55 8.96 20.25
C GLY A 479 -23.05 8.93 20.62
N GLY A 480 -22.13 8.63 19.69
CA GLY A 480 -20.68 8.57 19.91
C GLY A 480 -19.87 9.52 19.00
N LYS A 481 -18.55 9.57 19.19
CA LYS A 481 -17.65 10.37 18.34
C LYS A 481 -17.35 9.60 17.04
N HIS A 482 -17.43 10.26 15.89
CA HIS A 482 -17.08 9.66 14.61
C HIS A 482 -15.64 10.01 14.26
N LEU A 483 -14.87 8.99 13.87
CA LEU A 483 -13.58 9.17 13.23
C LEU A 483 -13.76 8.87 11.75
N THR A 484 -13.39 9.84 10.92
CA THR A 484 -13.63 9.80 9.48
C THR A 484 -12.33 9.70 8.72
N VAL A 485 -12.24 8.70 7.85
CA VAL A 485 -11.13 8.55 6.90
C VAL A 485 -11.71 8.66 5.50
N TYR A 486 -11.09 9.47 4.65
CA TYR A 486 -11.45 9.53 3.23
C TYR A 486 -10.22 9.17 2.40
N VAL A 487 -10.36 8.20 1.49
CA VAL A 487 -9.33 7.79 0.54
C VAL A 487 -9.75 8.22 -0.87
N GLY A 488 -8.90 9.00 -1.56
CA GLY A 488 -9.17 9.44 -2.93
C GLY A 488 -7.90 9.89 -3.66
N GLY A 489 -8.01 10.24 -4.93
CA GLY A 489 -6.85 10.62 -5.76
C GLY A 489 -7.11 11.77 -6.73
N SER A 490 -8.35 12.25 -6.79
CA SER A 490 -8.78 13.25 -7.78
C SER A 490 -8.98 14.63 -7.17
N VAL A 491 -9.04 15.65 -8.04
CA VAL A 491 -9.45 17.01 -7.65
C VAL A 491 -10.89 17.01 -7.10
N GLY A 492 -11.74 16.11 -7.61
CA GLY A 492 -13.12 15.97 -7.16
C GLY A 492 -13.26 15.48 -5.73
N ASP A 493 -12.22 14.85 -5.18
CA ASP A 493 -12.18 14.35 -3.81
C ASP A 493 -11.77 15.41 -2.78
N LEU A 494 -11.15 16.52 -3.21
CA LEU A 494 -10.46 17.47 -2.32
C LEU A 494 -11.32 17.94 -1.15
N LEU A 495 -12.58 18.27 -1.39
CA LEU A 495 -13.46 18.78 -0.34
C LEU A 495 -13.75 17.72 0.72
N CYS A 496 -13.96 16.47 0.30
CA CYS A 496 -14.22 15.37 1.23
C CYS A 496 -12.94 14.96 1.96
N LEU A 497 -11.81 14.90 1.24
CA LEU A 497 -10.47 14.66 1.80
C LEU A 497 -10.13 15.64 2.92
N LEU A 498 -10.36 16.94 2.70
CA LEU A 498 -10.07 17.98 3.68
C LEU A 498 -11.06 17.98 4.84
N LYS A 499 -12.30 17.55 4.60
CA LYS A 499 -13.34 17.55 5.64
C LYS A 499 -13.25 16.35 6.58
N ALA A 500 -12.74 15.23 6.10
CA ALA A 500 -12.46 14.06 6.92
C ALA A 500 -11.37 14.35 7.97
N ASP A 501 -11.41 13.64 9.09
CA ASP A 501 -10.39 13.74 10.14
C ASP A 501 -9.01 13.29 9.63
N VAL A 502 -9.02 12.30 8.73
CA VAL A 502 -7.84 11.83 7.99
C VAL A 502 -8.16 11.76 6.50
N GLY A 503 -7.65 12.72 5.73
CA GLY A 503 -7.67 12.67 4.27
C GLY A 503 -6.43 11.96 3.73
N ILE A 504 -6.62 10.83 3.04
CA ILE A 504 -5.56 10.02 2.44
C ILE A 504 -5.63 10.11 0.92
N VAL A 505 -4.54 10.57 0.31
CA VAL A 505 -4.38 10.70 -1.12
C VAL A 505 -3.56 9.53 -1.66
N ILE A 506 -4.19 8.69 -2.48
CA ILE A 506 -3.50 7.65 -3.25
C ILE A 506 -3.41 8.09 -4.72
N GLY A 507 -2.22 7.98 -5.31
CA GLY A 507 -2.01 8.39 -6.71
C GLY A 507 -2.10 9.91 -6.93
N LEU A 508 -1.36 10.70 -6.14
CA LEU A 508 -1.32 12.16 -6.24
C LEU A 508 -1.00 12.64 -7.67
N SER A 509 -2.03 13.11 -8.39
CA SER A 509 -1.89 13.66 -9.75
C SER A 509 -1.26 15.05 -9.75
N ASP A 510 -0.66 15.45 -10.88
CA ASP A 510 -0.05 16.78 -11.03
C ASP A 510 -1.10 17.90 -10.88
N SER A 511 -2.31 17.72 -11.42
CA SER A 511 -3.41 18.69 -11.29
C SER A 511 -3.86 18.84 -9.84
N LEU A 512 -3.98 17.72 -9.10
CA LEU A 512 -4.31 17.72 -7.67
C LEU A 512 -3.22 18.44 -6.85
N ARG A 513 -1.94 18.11 -7.10
CA ARG A 513 -0.81 18.75 -6.41
C ARG A 513 -0.76 20.25 -6.68
N ARG A 514 -0.86 20.66 -7.94
CA ARG A 514 -0.83 22.08 -8.35
C ARG A 514 -1.97 22.85 -7.72
N LEU A 515 -3.20 22.33 -7.81
CA LEU A 515 -4.37 23.01 -7.28
C LEU A 515 -4.31 23.10 -5.76
N GLY A 516 -3.99 21.99 -5.09
CA GLY A 516 -3.90 21.98 -3.63
C GLY A 516 -2.87 22.97 -3.09
N ALA A 517 -1.68 23.03 -3.70
CA ALA A 517 -0.65 23.99 -3.31
C ALA A 517 -1.12 25.46 -3.43
N GLN A 518 -1.91 25.78 -4.46
CA GLN A 518 -2.45 27.14 -4.66
C GLN A 518 -3.47 27.55 -3.60
N PHE A 519 -4.12 26.57 -2.96
CA PHE A 519 -5.08 26.78 -1.87
C PHE A 519 -4.48 26.52 -0.47
N GLY A 520 -3.14 26.43 -0.36
CA GLY A 520 -2.43 26.23 0.91
C GLY A 520 -2.64 24.83 1.50
N ILE A 521 -2.73 23.79 0.66
CA ILE A 521 -2.83 22.39 1.10
C ILE A 521 -1.45 21.74 1.07
N ASP A 522 -1.07 21.16 2.20
CA ASP A 522 0.16 20.41 2.36
C ASP A 522 -0.08 18.91 2.12
N PHE A 523 0.67 18.35 1.16
CA PHE A 523 0.68 16.92 0.89
C PHE A 523 1.88 16.28 1.58
N ILE A 524 1.62 15.41 2.56
CA ILE A 524 2.63 14.86 3.46
C ILE A 524 2.63 13.33 3.35
N PRO A 525 3.78 12.66 3.14
CA PRO A 525 3.84 11.20 3.18
C PRO A 525 3.26 10.64 4.49
N LEU A 526 2.32 9.69 4.42
CA LEU A 526 1.56 9.21 5.57
C LEU A 526 2.48 8.79 6.73
N PHE A 527 3.51 7.99 6.48
CA PHE A 527 4.50 7.59 7.50
C PHE A 527 5.09 8.80 8.25
N SER A 528 5.58 9.81 7.53
CA SER A 528 6.13 11.03 8.14
C SER A 528 5.10 11.82 8.95
N GLY A 529 3.84 11.79 8.51
CA GLY A 529 2.71 12.39 9.20
C GLY A 529 2.40 11.69 10.51
N LEU A 530 2.39 10.36 10.50
CA LEU A 530 2.14 9.52 11.68
C LEU A 530 3.25 9.66 12.72
N VAL A 531 4.51 9.69 12.31
CA VAL A 531 5.64 9.91 13.23
C VAL A 531 5.49 11.23 14.00
N ARG A 532 5.12 12.32 13.30
CA ARG A 532 4.83 13.61 13.95
C ARG A 532 3.60 13.54 14.84
N LYS A 533 2.51 12.91 14.37
CA LYS A 533 1.27 12.77 15.14
C LYS A 533 1.47 11.95 16.41
N GLN A 534 2.30 10.91 16.39
CA GLN A 534 2.62 10.11 17.58
C GLN A 534 3.34 10.97 18.62
N LEU A 535 4.31 11.79 18.20
CA LEU A 535 5.01 12.72 19.09
C LEU A 535 4.08 13.77 19.72
N GLU A 536 3.05 14.22 19.00
CA GLU A 536 2.02 15.12 19.53
C GLU A 536 1.08 14.39 20.50
N PHE A 537 0.71 13.15 20.16
CA PHE A 537 -0.25 12.34 20.90
C PHE A 537 0.20 12.07 22.34
N ASP A 538 1.49 11.79 22.54
CA ASP A 538 2.08 11.60 23.87
C ASP A 538 2.07 12.86 24.75
N LYS A 539 1.84 14.05 24.17
CA LYS A 539 1.84 15.33 24.88
C LYS A 539 0.44 15.83 25.28
N THR A 540 -0.61 15.48 24.54
CA THR A 540 -1.91 16.18 24.67
C THR A 540 -3.12 15.30 25.02
N ASP A 541 -3.00 13.96 25.07
CA ASP A 541 -4.05 12.99 25.50
C ASP A 541 -5.44 13.12 24.80
N VAL A 542 -5.54 14.00 23.78
CA VAL A 542 -6.73 14.27 22.97
C VAL A 542 -6.44 13.84 21.52
N SER A 543 -7.45 13.32 20.82
CA SER A 543 -7.35 12.98 19.39
C SER A 543 -6.93 14.22 18.58
N ASN A 544 -5.67 14.26 18.14
CA ASN A 544 -5.10 15.37 17.37
C ASN A 544 -5.44 15.30 15.85
N TRP A 545 -6.37 14.43 15.47
CA TRP A 545 -6.91 14.36 14.11
C TRP A 545 -8.06 15.34 14.01
N ASN A 546 -7.87 16.35 13.18
CA ASN A 546 -8.87 17.37 12.93
C ASN A 546 -8.98 17.52 11.41
N GLY A 547 -10.19 17.37 10.90
CA GLY A 547 -10.51 17.85 9.56
C GLY A 547 -10.24 19.35 9.44
N MET A 548 -10.15 19.83 8.22
CA MET A 548 -9.96 21.25 7.88
C MET A 548 -8.61 21.83 8.33
N SER A 549 -7.60 20.98 8.51
CA SER A 549 -6.23 21.39 8.88
C SER A 549 -5.39 21.88 7.69
N GLY A 550 -5.86 21.66 6.45
CA GLY A 550 -5.07 21.89 5.24
C GLY A 550 -4.00 20.82 4.97
N ILE A 551 -3.93 19.75 5.78
CA ILE A 551 -2.98 18.66 5.62
C ILE A 551 -3.68 17.44 5.02
N LEU A 552 -3.11 16.89 3.95
CA LEU A 552 -3.52 15.61 3.36
C LEU A 552 -2.35 14.64 3.33
N TYR A 553 -2.61 13.36 3.61
CA TYR A 553 -1.58 12.34 3.72
C TYR A 553 -1.44 11.55 2.43
N THR A 554 -0.24 11.48 1.85
CA THR A 554 -0.01 10.73 0.61
C THR A 554 0.44 9.31 0.89
N VAL A 555 -0.05 8.37 0.08
CA VAL A 555 0.37 6.97 0.07
C VAL A 555 0.65 6.52 -1.36
N SER A 556 1.48 5.49 -1.48
CA SER A 556 1.84 4.84 -2.74
C SER A 556 1.05 3.56 -3.00
N SER A 557 0.44 2.97 -1.97
CA SER A 557 -0.28 1.69 -2.09
C SER A 557 -1.38 1.55 -1.04
N TRP A 558 -2.31 0.62 -1.29
CA TRP A 558 -3.29 0.20 -0.27
C TRP A 558 -2.66 -0.56 0.90
N ALA A 559 -1.45 -1.09 0.75
CA ALA A 559 -0.73 -1.71 1.87
C ALA A 559 -0.43 -0.69 2.99
N GLU A 560 -0.12 0.57 2.63
CA GLU A 560 0.09 1.63 3.63
C GLU A 560 -1.20 2.00 4.35
N ILE A 561 -2.31 2.11 3.60
CA ILE A 561 -3.65 2.36 4.17
C ILE A 561 -4.04 1.23 5.11
N HIS A 562 -3.81 0.00 4.69
CA HIS A 562 -4.08 -1.20 5.48
C HIS A 562 -3.26 -1.20 6.76
N ALA A 563 -1.94 -1.08 6.66
CA ALA A 563 -1.04 -1.12 7.81
C ALA A 563 -1.34 0.02 8.80
N PHE A 564 -1.68 1.21 8.30
CA PHE A 564 -2.12 2.34 9.13
C PHE A 564 -3.43 2.03 9.87
N ILE A 565 -4.45 1.53 9.17
CA ILE A 565 -5.81 1.42 9.74
C ILE A 565 -5.98 0.14 10.56
N LEU A 566 -5.56 -1.01 10.03
CA LEU A 566 -5.80 -2.33 10.62
C LEU A 566 -4.56 -2.93 11.29
N GLY A 567 -3.36 -2.55 10.85
CA GLY A 567 -2.12 -3.21 11.26
C GLY A 567 -1.86 -4.50 10.48
N LEU A 568 -1.03 -5.38 11.05
CA LEU A 568 -0.72 -6.71 10.50
C LEU A 568 -1.84 -7.73 10.73
#